data_AF-A0A094A298-F1
#
_entry.id   AF-A0A094A298-F1
#
_cell.length_a   1.000
_cell.length_b   1.000
_cell.length_c   1.000
_cell.angle_alpha   90.00
_cell.angle_beta   90.00
_cell.angle_gamma   90.00
#
_symmetry.space_group_name_H-M   'P 1'
#
loop_
_entity.id
_entity.type
_entity.pdbx_description
1 polymer ?
#
loop_
_entity_poly.entity_id
_entity_poly.type
_entity_poly.pdbx_seq_one_letter_code
_entity_poly.pdbx_strand_id
1 'polypeptide(L)'
;MIADMVLIDPVTILLHLPDVAYNFTRRVPQSASEHQLWYFASMDMGVAHSLARHFFWSENVLWKESLEGRDVTISLAGRDLIVNTEAVGRYLAEGSEDAYDERDDVSEEGGLLAQEGWKHRPWRGKGIDILWFDDLDHAQVFDTPATRRPVLEALWVYSASGGNSPRIATDVEESQ
;
A
#
# COMPACT_ATOMS: atom_id res chain seq x y z
N MET A 1 17.51 8.58 -9.49
CA MET A 1 16.09 8.44 -9.90
C MET A 1 15.68 7.02 -9.59
N ILE A 2 14.63 6.84 -8.78
CA ILE A 2 14.04 5.52 -8.48
C ILE A 2 13.22 5.10 -9.70
N ALA A 3 13.34 3.85 -10.16
CA ALA A 3 12.59 3.34 -11.31
C ALA A 3 11.27 2.71 -10.83
N ASP A 4 11.39 1.65 -10.04
CA ASP A 4 10.28 0.82 -9.58
C ASP A 4 10.28 0.72 -8.05
N MET A 5 9.13 0.42 -7.44
CA MET A 5 8.97 0.40 -5.98
C MET A 5 8.18 -0.82 -5.52
N VAL A 6 8.61 -1.42 -4.40
CA VAL A 6 7.80 -2.39 -3.66
C VAL A 6 7.53 -1.81 -2.28
N LEU A 7 6.27 -1.55 -1.99
CA LEU A 7 5.80 -1.02 -0.71
C LEU A 7 5.11 -2.14 0.06
N ILE A 8 5.51 -2.35 1.31
CA ILE A 8 4.98 -3.40 2.16
C ILE A 8 4.32 -2.74 3.36
N ASP A 9 3.02 -2.98 3.51
CA ASP A 9 2.17 -2.39 4.54
C ASP A 9 2.36 -0.87 4.70
N PRO A 10 2.20 -0.08 3.61
CA PRO A 10 2.53 1.34 3.62
C PRO A 10 1.54 2.14 4.48
N VAL A 11 1.93 2.41 5.73
CA VAL A 11 1.19 3.28 6.66
C VAL A 11 1.02 4.72 6.14
N THR A 12 1.80 5.13 5.14
CA THR A 12 1.81 6.49 4.59
C THR A 12 0.64 6.79 3.67
N ILE A 13 -0.04 5.77 3.13
CA ILE A 13 -1.18 5.95 2.23
C ILE A 13 -2.45 6.15 3.06
N LEU A 14 -3.21 7.20 2.74
CA LEU A 14 -4.36 7.66 3.54
C LEU A 14 -4.03 8.00 5.01
N LEU A 15 -2.76 8.32 5.32
CA LEU A 15 -2.28 8.64 6.67
C LEU A 15 -2.97 9.88 7.30
N HIS A 16 -3.61 10.71 6.49
CA HIS A 16 -4.41 11.85 6.97
C HIS A 16 -5.73 11.42 7.63
N LEU A 17 -6.17 10.17 7.44
CA LEU A 17 -7.32 9.59 8.13
C LEU A 17 -6.96 9.18 9.57
N PRO A 18 -7.93 9.14 10.49
CA PRO A 18 -7.66 8.92 11.90
C PRO A 18 -7.22 7.49 12.26
N ASP A 19 -7.40 6.51 11.36
CA ASP A 19 -7.19 5.08 11.64
C ASP A 19 -5.80 4.80 12.19
N VAL A 20 -4.74 5.14 11.45
CA VAL A 20 -3.35 4.88 11.87
C VAL A 20 -3.02 5.64 13.16
N ALA A 21 -3.41 6.92 13.24
CA ALA A 21 -3.15 7.74 14.42
C ALA A 21 -3.81 7.15 15.67
N TYR A 22 -5.06 6.72 15.58
CA TYR A 22 -5.79 6.12 16.69
C TYR A 22 -5.25 4.71 17.02
N ASN A 23 -5.19 3.82 16.04
CA ASN A 23 -4.82 2.41 16.21
C ASN A 23 -3.40 2.23 16.77
N PHE A 24 -2.48 3.11 16.36
CA PHE A 24 -1.09 3.05 16.78
C PHE A 24 -0.84 3.81 18.10
N THR A 25 -1.44 4.99 18.31
CA THR A 25 -1.06 5.86 19.45
C THR A 25 -2.06 5.93 20.61
N ARG A 26 -3.33 5.55 20.41
CA ARG A 26 -4.41 5.76 21.39
C ARG A 26 -5.24 4.53 21.74
N ARG A 27 -5.38 3.56 20.83
CA ARG A 27 -6.18 2.35 21.06
C ARG A 27 -5.68 1.62 22.32
N VAL A 28 -6.63 1.25 23.18
CA VAL A 28 -6.33 0.41 24.35
C VAL A 28 -6.19 -1.03 23.84
N PRO A 29 -5.02 -1.68 23.98
CA PRO A 29 -4.82 -3.03 23.48
C PRO A 29 -5.71 -4.02 24.23
N GLN A 30 -6.29 -4.97 23.50
CA GLN A 30 -7.15 -6.04 24.02
C GLN A 30 -6.63 -7.43 23.64
N SER A 31 -6.07 -7.57 22.44
CA SER A 31 -5.49 -8.84 21.95
C SER A 31 -3.98 -8.93 22.22
N ALA A 32 -3.43 -10.15 22.11
CA ALA A 32 -1.98 -10.35 22.24
C ALA A 32 -1.18 -9.55 21.20
N SER A 33 -1.62 -9.53 19.94
CA SER A 33 -0.99 -8.78 18.86
C SER A 33 -1.06 -7.27 19.11
N GLU A 34 -2.19 -6.75 19.61
CA GLU A 34 -2.31 -5.34 19.96
C GLU A 34 -1.42 -4.96 21.14
N HIS A 35 -1.28 -5.84 22.15
CA HIS A 35 -0.35 -5.62 23.25
C HIS A 35 1.11 -5.61 22.77
N GLN A 36 1.47 -6.51 21.85
CA GLN A 36 2.78 -6.53 21.22
C GLN A 36 3.06 -5.22 20.49
N LEU A 37 2.14 -4.78 19.63
CA LEU A 37 2.25 -3.52 18.89
C LEU A 37 2.35 -2.31 19.83
N TRP A 38 1.45 -2.21 20.81
CA TRP A 38 1.41 -1.10 21.75
C TRP A 38 2.70 -0.98 22.56
N TYR A 39 3.15 -2.08 23.18
CA TYR A 39 4.30 -2.05 24.08
C TYR A 39 5.63 -1.95 23.33
N PHE A 40 5.83 -2.77 22.27
CA PHE A 40 7.12 -2.88 21.60
C PHE A 40 7.29 -1.90 20.44
N ALA A 41 6.21 -1.42 19.81
CA ALA A 41 6.30 -0.45 18.73
C ALA A 41 5.92 0.95 19.19
N SER A 42 4.72 1.16 19.75
CA SER A 42 4.25 2.52 20.06
C SER A 42 4.88 3.15 21.30
N MET A 43 5.19 2.35 22.33
CA MET A 43 5.70 2.85 23.62
C MET A 43 7.23 2.90 23.69
N ASP A 44 7.94 2.53 22.62
CA ASP A 44 9.36 2.84 22.52
C ASP A 44 9.58 4.35 22.68
N MET A 45 10.57 4.74 23.49
CA MET A 45 10.78 6.14 23.85
C MET A 45 11.01 7.03 22.61
N GLY A 46 11.72 6.52 21.60
CA GLY A 46 12.01 7.25 20.36
C GLY A 46 10.79 7.38 19.48
N VAL A 47 10.01 6.30 19.35
CA VAL A 47 8.75 6.29 18.59
C VAL A 47 7.72 7.21 19.23
N ALA A 48 7.45 7.05 20.52
CA ALA A 48 6.48 7.85 21.26
C ALA A 48 6.84 9.34 21.24
N HIS A 49 8.12 9.68 21.45
CA HIS A 49 8.58 11.06 21.41
C HIS A 49 8.43 11.68 20.01
N SER A 50 8.83 10.94 18.97
CA SER A 50 8.71 11.37 17.58
C SER A 50 7.25 11.62 17.20
N LEU A 51 6.37 10.65 17.43
CA LEU A 51 4.95 10.77 17.09
C LEU A 51 4.22 11.87 17.88
N ALA A 52 4.61 12.14 19.12
CA ALA A 52 3.96 13.14 19.95
C ALA A 52 4.44 14.58 19.70
N ARG A 53 5.67 14.78 19.19
CA ARG A 53 6.31 16.12 19.15
C ARG A 53 6.88 16.52 17.80
N HIS A 54 7.25 15.55 16.97
CA HIS A 54 8.05 15.78 15.77
C HIS A 54 7.46 15.17 14.50
N PHE A 55 6.31 14.50 14.60
CA PHE A 55 5.64 13.90 13.46
C PHE A 55 4.46 14.75 13.00
N PHE A 56 4.60 15.33 11.81
CA PHE A 56 3.55 16.09 11.15
C PHE A 56 2.78 15.16 10.20
N TRP A 57 1.65 14.63 10.67
CA TRP A 57 0.85 13.63 9.93
C TRP A 57 0.54 14.04 8.49
N SER A 58 0.15 15.31 8.28
CA SER A 58 -0.18 15.85 6.95
C SER A 58 1.01 15.92 5.99
N GLU A 59 2.25 15.97 6.49
CA GLU A 59 3.47 16.07 5.67
C GLU A 59 4.05 14.71 5.30
N ASN A 60 3.54 13.63 5.91
CA ASN A 60 4.03 12.26 5.71
C ASN A 60 3.05 11.41 4.88
N VAL A 61 2.09 12.05 4.23
CA VAL A 61 1.11 11.38 3.37
C VAL A 61 1.74 11.06 2.02
N LEU A 62 1.67 9.79 1.63
CA LEU A 62 1.99 9.35 0.27
C LEU A 62 0.71 9.35 -0.56
N TRP A 63 0.64 10.28 -1.49
CA TRP A 63 -0.49 10.42 -2.41
C TRP A 63 -0.35 9.48 -3.60
N LYS A 64 -1.48 8.96 -4.09
CA LYS A 64 -1.51 8.08 -5.26
C LYS A 64 -0.86 8.70 -6.49
N GLU A 65 -1.09 10.00 -6.69
CA GLU A 65 -0.56 10.79 -7.81
C GLU A 65 0.98 10.82 -7.79
N SER A 66 1.60 10.62 -6.62
CA SER A 66 3.06 10.53 -6.49
C SER A 66 3.63 9.20 -6.97
N LEU A 67 2.77 8.18 -7.11
CA LEU A 67 3.11 6.84 -7.60
C LEU A 67 2.85 6.69 -9.10
N GLU A 68 2.10 7.60 -9.71
CA GLU A 68 1.80 7.57 -11.14
C GLU A 68 3.06 7.67 -12.00
N GLY A 69 3.04 7.00 -13.15
CA GLY A 69 4.19 6.93 -14.07
C GLY A 69 5.32 6.01 -13.61
N ARG A 70 5.11 5.21 -12.56
CA ARG A 70 6.07 4.21 -12.04
C ARG A 70 5.41 2.85 -11.93
N ASP A 71 6.22 1.81 -12.02
CA ASP A 71 5.79 0.46 -11.67
C ASP A 71 5.97 0.28 -10.15
N VAL A 72 4.84 0.14 -9.45
CA VAL A 72 4.76 0.06 -8.00
C VAL A 72 3.94 -1.15 -7.59
N THR A 73 4.53 -2.04 -6.81
CA THR A 73 3.80 -3.14 -6.16
C THR A 73 3.54 -2.80 -4.70
N ILE A 74 2.30 -2.92 -4.25
CA ILE A 74 1.86 -2.61 -2.89
C ILE A 74 1.33 -3.89 -2.23
N SER A 75 1.97 -4.34 -1.17
CA SER A 75 1.50 -5.46 -0.34
C SER A 75 0.58 -4.93 0.76
N LEU A 76 -0.62 -5.49 0.85
CA LEU A 76 -1.65 -5.13 1.82
C LEU A 76 -2.14 -6.36 2.59
N ALA A 77 -2.11 -6.24 3.91
CA ALA A 77 -2.60 -7.24 4.86
C ALA A 77 -4.08 -7.02 5.19
N GLY A 78 -4.94 -8.02 5.00
CA GLY A 78 -6.39 -7.91 5.13
C GLY A 78 -6.89 -7.75 6.57
N ARG A 79 -6.08 -8.15 7.55
CA ARG A 79 -6.35 -8.02 8.99
C ARG A 79 -5.38 -7.07 9.69
N ASP A 80 -4.80 -6.13 8.95
CA ASP A 80 -3.84 -5.15 9.46
C ASP A 80 -4.42 -4.36 10.65
N LEU A 81 -3.77 -4.49 11.81
CA LEU A 81 -4.18 -3.82 13.03
C LEU A 81 -3.88 -2.31 13.06
N ILE A 82 -3.08 -1.79 12.12
CA ILE A 82 -2.61 -0.41 12.07
C ILE A 82 -3.39 0.36 10.98
N VAL A 83 -3.39 -0.16 9.76
CA VAL A 83 -3.88 0.51 8.56
C VAL A 83 -5.23 -0.06 8.14
N ASN A 84 -6.17 0.81 7.75
CA ASN A 84 -7.36 0.37 7.03
C ASN A 84 -6.99 0.02 5.58
N THR A 85 -6.45 -1.18 5.38
CA THR A 85 -5.93 -1.64 4.09
C THR A 85 -7.02 -1.79 3.03
N GLU A 86 -8.27 -1.97 3.44
CA GLU A 86 -9.39 -2.01 2.51
C GLU A 86 -9.70 -0.63 1.92
N ALA A 87 -9.67 0.43 2.74
CA ALA A 87 -9.79 1.80 2.26
C ALA A 87 -8.62 2.18 1.35
N VAL A 88 -7.39 1.78 1.73
CA VAL A 88 -6.19 1.98 0.92
C VAL A 88 -6.30 1.29 -0.43
N GLY A 89 -6.71 0.03 -0.46
CA GLY A 89 -6.86 -0.72 -1.70
C GLY A 89 -7.92 -0.14 -2.64
N ARG A 90 -9.08 0.28 -2.10
CA ARG A 90 -10.12 0.98 -2.88
C ARG A 90 -9.59 2.29 -3.48
N TYR A 91 -8.89 3.11 -2.69
CA TYR A 91 -8.30 4.37 -3.14
C TYR A 91 -7.28 4.17 -4.27
N LEU A 92 -6.43 3.14 -4.13
CA LEU A 92 -5.41 2.82 -5.14
C LEU A 92 -6.03 2.24 -6.41
N ALA A 93 -7.07 1.41 -6.30
CA ALA A 93 -7.76 0.78 -7.42
C ALA A 93 -8.68 1.73 -8.22
N GLU A 94 -9.14 2.81 -7.60
CA GLU A 94 -10.03 3.80 -8.26
C GLU A 94 -9.41 4.35 -9.55
N GLY A 95 -10.15 4.41 -10.66
CA GLY A 95 -9.62 4.97 -11.92
C GLY A 95 -8.49 4.16 -12.58
N SER A 96 -8.17 2.95 -12.11
CA SER A 96 -7.39 2.00 -12.90
C SER A 96 -8.13 1.66 -14.20
N GLU A 97 -7.41 1.47 -15.31
CA GLU A 97 -8.01 1.19 -16.64
C GLU A 97 -8.95 -0.04 -16.60
N ASP A 98 -8.74 -0.94 -15.64
CA ASP A 98 -9.55 -2.15 -15.43
C ASP A 98 -10.89 -1.89 -14.71
N ALA A 99 -11.10 -0.71 -14.13
CA ALA A 99 -12.37 -0.35 -13.48
C ALA A 99 -13.54 -0.15 -14.48
N TYR A 100 -13.25 -0.23 -15.78
CA TYR A 100 -14.22 -0.10 -16.86
C TYR A 100 -14.75 -1.45 -17.39
N ASP A 101 -14.13 -2.58 -17.04
CA ASP A 101 -14.57 -3.91 -17.53
C ASP A 101 -15.71 -4.53 -16.69
N GLU A 102 -16.08 -3.92 -15.56
CA GLU A 102 -17.09 -4.43 -14.61
C GLU A 102 -18.38 -3.58 -14.54
N ARG A 103 -18.60 -2.64 -15.47
CA ARG A 103 -19.75 -1.72 -15.43
C ARG A 103 -21.06 -2.24 -16.04
N ASP A 104 -21.19 -3.54 -16.31
CA ASP A 104 -22.34 -4.07 -17.06
C ASP A 104 -23.36 -4.90 -16.26
N ASP A 105 -23.27 -5.03 -14.92
CA ASP A 105 -24.32 -5.68 -14.13
C ASP A 105 -24.71 -4.89 -12.87
N VAL A 106 -25.72 -4.02 -13.03
CA VAL A 106 -26.33 -3.25 -11.94
C VAL A 106 -27.28 -4.14 -11.14
N SER A 107 -26.72 -4.94 -10.23
CA SER A 107 -27.43 -5.53 -9.09
C SER A 107 -26.75 -5.09 -7.79
N GLU A 108 -27.49 -4.87 -6.69
CA GLU A 108 -26.89 -4.43 -5.42
C GLU A 108 -25.85 -5.44 -4.87
N GLU A 109 -25.98 -6.73 -5.19
CA GLU A 109 -24.97 -7.76 -4.90
C GLU A 109 -23.75 -7.67 -5.84
N GLY A 110 -23.96 -7.34 -7.12
CA GLY A 110 -22.89 -7.08 -8.09
C GLY A 110 -22.05 -5.85 -7.73
N GLY A 111 -22.65 -4.84 -7.10
CA GLY A 111 -21.94 -3.65 -6.62
C GLY A 111 -20.97 -3.92 -5.47
N LEU A 112 -21.21 -4.94 -4.64
CA LEU A 112 -20.27 -5.39 -3.60
C LEU A 112 -19.15 -6.24 -4.19
N LEU A 113 -19.48 -7.14 -5.14
CA LEU A 113 -18.50 -7.97 -5.83
C LEU A 113 -17.53 -7.12 -6.68
N ALA A 114 -18.03 -6.09 -7.37
CA ALA A 114 -17.21 -5.11 -8.10
C ALA A 114 -16.31 -4.29 -7.16
N GLN A 115 -16.72 -4.05 -5.91
CA GLN A 115 -15.91 -3.35 -4.91
C GLN A 115 -14.74 -4.19 -4.38
N GLU A 116 -14.77 -5.52 -4.53
CA GLU A 116 -13.71 -6.43 -4.11
C GLU A 116 -12.85 -6.95 -5.26
N GLY A 117 -13.23 -6.68 -6.52
CA GLY A 117 -12.54 -7.15 -7.72
C GLY A 117 -11.06 -6.76 -7.81
N TRP A 118 -10.60 -5.78 -7.03
CA TRP A 118 -9.18 -5.40 -6.92
C TRP A 118 -8.34 -6.30 -6.01
N LYS A 119 -8.96 -7.01 -5.05
CA LYS A 119 -8.24 -7.82 -4.05
C LYS A 119 -7.50 -9.00 -4.69
N HIS A 120 -8.12 -9.71 -5.63
CA HIS A 120 -7.57 -10.94 -6.20
C HIS A 120 -7.17 -10.82 -7.67
N ARG A 121 -6.80 -9.62 -8.13
CA ARG A 121 -6.34 -9.43 -9.51
C ARG A 121 -5.01 -10.14 -9.73
N PRO A 122 -4.79 -10.71 -10.92
CA PRO A 122 -3.47 -11.21 -11.29
C PRO A 122 -2.45 -10.08 -11.25
N TRP A 123 -1.32 -10.30 -10.57
CA TRP A 123 -0.21 -9.36 -10.55
C TRP A 123 0.41 -9.24 -11.95
N ARG A 124 0.55 -8.00 -12.43
CA ARG A 124 1.07 -7.60 -13.74
C ARG A 124 2.46 -6.98 -13.64
N GLY A 125 2.79 -6.39 -12.49
CA GLY A 125 4.04 -5.65 -12.29
C GLY A 125 4.11 -4.34 -13.08
N LYS A 126 2.95 -3.75 -13.42
CA LYS A 126 2.84 -2.50 -14.18
C LYS A 126 1.91 -1.50 -13.52
N GLY A 127 2.30 -0.22 -13.55
CA GLY A 127 1.56 0.84 -12.86
C GLY A 127 1.47 0.56 -11.36
N ILE A 128 0.35 0.93 -10.74
CA ILE A 128 0.07 0.59 -9.33
C ILE A 128 -0.60 -0.79 -9.30
N ASP A 129 0.09 -1.75 -8.70
CA ASP A 129 -0.35 -3.14 -8.57
C ASP A 129 -0.42 -3.55 -7.10
N ILE A 130 -1.39 -4.40 -6.75
CA ILE A 130 -1.69 -4.72 -5.35
C ILE A 130 -1.55 -6.23 -5.13
N LEU A 131 -0.77 -6.60 -4.12
CA LEU A 131 -0.74 -7.93 -3.54
C LEU A 131 -1.58 -7.92 -2.26
N TRP A 132 -2.77 -8.51 -2.32
CA TRP A 132 -3.67 -8.62 -1.17
C TRP A 132 -3.50 -9.96 -0.46
N PHE A 133 -3.49 -9.93 0.86
CA PHE A 133 -3.43 -11.13 1.69
C PHE A 133 -4.53 -11.12 2.75
N ASP A 134 -5.60 -11.91 2.56
CA ASP A 134 -6.82 -11.83 3.38
C ASP A 134 -6.60 -12.03 4.88
N ASP A 135 -5.72 -12.96 5.23
CA ASP A 135 -5.59 -13.45 6.61
C ASP A 135 -4.35 -12.95 7.34
N LEU A 136 -3.57 -12.07 6.70
CA LEU A 136 -2.37 -11.50 7.30
C LEU A 136 -2.68 -10.24 8.10
N ASP A 137 -1.94 -10.08 9.18
CA ASP A 137 -1.76 -8.84 9.93
C ASP A 137 -0.50 -8.10 9.45
N HIS A 138 -0.30 -6.88 9.92
CA HIS A 138 0.82 -6.01 9.62
C HIS A 138 2.16 -6.74 9.75
N ALA A 139 3.00 -6.67 8.71
CA ALA A 139 4.29 -7.32 8.55
C ALA A 139 4.29 -8.87 8.51
N GLN A 140 3.14 -9.55 8.64
CA GLN A 140 3.10 -11.02 8.58
C GLN A 140 3.40 -11.58 7.19
N VAL A 141 3.47 -10.73 6.16
CA VAL A 141 3.94 -11.14 4.83
C VAL A 141 5.32 -11.81 4.89
N PHE A 142 6.15 -11.46 5.88
CA PHE A 142 7.50 -12.01 6.03
C PHE A 142 7.56 -13.38 6.75
N ASP A 143 6.49 -13.81 7.42
CA ASP A 143 6.53 -14.94 8.36
C ASP A 143 6.82 -16.28 7.68
N THR A 144 6.24 -16.50 6.49
CA THR A 144 6.36 -17.79 5.79
C THR A 144 6.99 -17.64 4.41
N PRO A 145 7.64 -18.71 3.88
CA PRO A 145 8.10 -18.70 2.49
C PRO A 145 6.98 -18.47 1.49
N ALA A 146 5.77 -18.94 1.78
CA ALA A 146 4.62 -18.82 0.89
C ALA A 146 4.13 -17.37 0.77
N THR A 147 4.07 -16.65 1.90
CA THR A 147 3.59 -15.26 1.95
C THR A 147 4.62 -14.28 1.40
N ARG A 148 5.92 -14.50 1.64
CA ARG A 148 6.97 -13.59 1.12
C ARG A 148 7.32 -13.81 -0.35
N ARG A 149 7.01 -14.98 -0.92
CA ARG A 149 7.39 -15.32 -2.30
C ARG A 149 6.85 -14.33 -3.34
N PRO A 150 5.55 -13.93 -3.34
CA PRO A 150 5.05 -12.92 -4.27
C PRO A 150 5.80 -11.59 -4.21
N VAL A 151 6.15 -11.14 -3.00
CA VAL A 151 6.95 -9.92 -2.79
C VAL A 151 8.36 -10.07 -3.36
N LEU A 152 9.00 -11.22 -3.16
CA LEU A 152 10.32 -11.52 -3.72
C LEU A 152 10.29 -11.62 -5.25
N GLU A 153 9.22 -12.15 -5.83
CA GLU A 153 9.02 -12.21 -7.28
C GLU A 153 8.92 -10.80 -7.87
N ALA A 154 8.13 -9.90 -7.26
CA ALA A 154 8.05 -8.50 -7.67
C ALA A 154 9.42 -7.80 -7.59
N LEU A 155 10.14 -7.97 -6.47
CA LEU A 155 11.50 -7.43 -6.30
C LEU A 155 12.46 -7.96 -7.37
N TRP A 156 12.39 -9.24 -7.71
CA TRP A 156 13.24 -9.84 -8.73
C TRP A 156 12.94 -9.28 -10.12
N VAL A 157 11.67 -9.16 -10.49
CA VAL A 157 11.24 -8.57 -11.78
C VAL A 157 11.71 -7.13 -11.93
N TYR A 158 11.49 -6.29 -10.91
CA TYR A 158 11.94 -4.89 -10.93
C TYR A 158 13.46 -4.78 -10.96
N SER A 159 14.18 -5.62 -10.21
CA SER A 159 15.64 -5.63 -10.23
C SER A 159 16.21 -6.08 -11.58
N ALA A 160 15.56 -7.02 -12.26
CA ALA A 160 15.97 -7.49 -13.58
C ALA A 160 15.64 -6.49 -14.71
N SER A 161 14.57 -5.71 -14.56
CA SER A 161 14.09 -4.75 -15.57
C SER A 161 14.86 -3.42 -15.57
N GLY A 162 15.53 -3.09 -14.47
CA GLY A 162 16.26 -1.82 -14.26
C GLY A 162 17.46 -1.56 -15.21
N GLY A 163 17.71 -2.43 -16.20
CA GLY A 163 18.81 -2.31 -17.16
C GLY A 163 18.43 -1.90 -18.59
N ASN A 164 17.16 -1.83 -19.00
CA ASN A 164 16.85 -1.83 -20.46
C ASN A 164 15.68 -0.97 -20.98
N SER A 165 15.19 0.02 -20.25
CA SER A 165 14.16 0.94 -20.78
C SER A 165 14.78 2.23 -21.30
N PRO A 166 14.72 2.52 -22.62
CA PRO A 166 15.21 3.78 -23.17
C PRO A 166 14.32 4.90 -22.63
N ARG A 167 14.94 5.85 -21.94
CA ARG A 167 14.25 7.03 -21.42
C ARG A 167 13.87 7.90 -22.60
N ILE A 168 12.58 8.16 -22.77
CA ILE A 168 12.11 9.27 -23.60
C ILE A 168 12.59 10.53 -22.88
N ALA A 169 13.71 11.07 -23.35
CA ALA A 169 14.09 12.44 -23.08
C ALA A 169 13.03 13.31 -23.73
N THR A 170 12.17 13.93 -22.92
CA THR A 170 11.45 15.11 -23.38
C THR A 170 12.47 16.24 -23.37
N ASP A 171 13.15 16.41 -24.51
CA ASP A 171 13.78 17.66 -24.88
C ASP A 171 12.68 18.72 -24.95
N VAL A 172 12.65 19.62 -23.97
CA VAL A 172 12.03 20.93 -24.18
C VAL A 172 13.12 21.78 -24.81
N GLU A 173 13.11 21.81 -26.15
CA GLU A 173 13.83 22.78 -26.95
C GLU A 173 13.46 24.20 -26.53
N GLU A 174 14.50 25.02 -26.40
CA GLU A 174 14.42 26.48 -26.44
C GLU A 174 13.56 26.94 -27.62
N SER A 175 12.56 27.77 -27.35
CA SER A 175 12.23 28.85 -28.27
C SER A 175 11.63 30.05 -27.54
N GLN A 176 12.37 31.16 -27.67
CA GLN A 176 12.08 32.58 -27.37
C GLN A 176 12.57 33.13 -26.02
#